data_AF-A0A1Q3Z1B3-F1
#
_entry.id   AF-A0A1Q3Z1B3-F1
#
_cell.length_a   1.000
_cell.length_b   1.000
_cell.length_c   1.000
_cell.angle_alpha   90.00
_cell.angle_beta   90.00
_cell.angle_gamma   90.00
#
_symmetry.space_group_name_H-M   'P 1'
#
loop_
_entity.id
_entity.type
_entity.pdbx_description
1 polymer ?
#
loop_
_entity_poly.entity_id
_entity_poly.type
_entity_poly.pdbx_seq_one_letter_code
_entity_poly.pdbx_strand_id
1 'polypeptide(L)'
;MKLTWFGGTTLRIYIGGEIVVVDAAAAPAGVDRGELLAGADQVVTLGQVPEINPAFWRNRPAARGIDDVPPLDIHGIGPAALLIAAAGEPPLVILGSGQPPQFGRWADEAVIVLTAARDSFIAEATVLLDVARPRLVALAVDEQTLDVAIAQLSEHLDGAGLVSLEPGLAVEV
;
A
#
# COMPACT_ATOMS: atom_id res chain seq x y z
N MET A 1 4.32 10.03 -5.17
CA MET A 1 4.53 8.56 -5.17
C MET A 1 3.99 7.94 -6.47
N LYS A 2 4.53 6.81 -6.94
CA LYS A 2 3.99 6.08 -8.11
C LYS A 2 3.84 4.58 -7.81
N LEU A 3 2.68 4.02 -8.12
CA LEU A 3 2.30 2.62 -7.84
C LEU A 3 2.07 1.86 -9.15
N THR A 4 2.63 0.66 -9.27
CA THR A 4 2.26 -0.31 -10.31
C THR A 4 1.92 -1.63 -9.64
N TRP A 5 0.67 -2.07 -9.79
CA TRP A 5 0.22 -3.37 -9.31
C TRP A 5 0.30 -4.40 -10.43
N PHE A 6 0.66 -5.64 -10.12
CA PHE A 6 0.80 -6.71 -11.13
C PHE A 6 -0.17 -7.87 -10.88
N GLY A 7 -0.89 -7.89 -9.77
CA GLY A 7 -1.76 -8.98 -9.33
C GLY A 7 -1.41 -9.47 -7.93
N GLY A 8 -2.41 -9.95 -7.19
CA GLY A 8 -2.24 -10.38 -5.79
C GLY A 8 -1.64 -9.25 -4.93
N THR A 9 -0.57 -9.57 -4.20
CA THR A 9 0.22 -8.63 -3.40
C THR A 9 1.46 -8.09 -4.11
N THR A 10 1.65 -8.42 -5.40
CA THR A 10 2.83 -7.98 -6.15
C THR A 10 2.69 -6.54 -6.62
N LEU A 11 3.55 -5.66 -6.08
CA LEU A 11 3.61 -4.25 -6.42
C LEU A 11 5.05 -3.79 -6.70
N ARG A 12 5.16 -2.80 -7.58
CA ARG A 12 6.36 -1.98 -7.75
C ARG A 12 6.01 -0.55 -7.40
N ILE A 13 6.77 0.04 -6.49
CA ILE A 13 6.47 1.32 -5.86
C ILE A 13 7.68 2.23 -6.02
N TYR A 14 7.44 3.45 -6.50
CA TYR A 14 8.43 4.52 -6.47
C TYR A 14 8.04 5.53 -5.39
N ILE A 15 8.87 5.64 -4.36
CA ILE A 15 8.65 6.48 -3.18
C ILE A 15 9.99 6.97 -2.64
N GLY A 16 10.11 8.24 -2.29
CA GLY A 16 11.33 8.82 -1.72
C GLY A 16 12.54 8.81 -2.65
N GLY A 17 12.34 8.61 -3.95
CA GLY A 17 13.42 8.42 -4.91
C GLY A 17 13.89 6.97 -5.08
N GLU A 18 13.36 6.04 -4.29
CA GLU A 18 13.70 4.61 -4.32
C GLU A 18 12.60 3.77 -4.97
N ILE A 19 12.98 2.63 -5.54
CA ILE A 19 12.08 1.61 -6.08
C ILE A 19 11.99 0.44 -5.10
N VAL A 20 10.80 0.22 -4.54
CA VAL A 20 10.46 -0.93 -3.69
C VAL A 20 9.62 -1.92 -4.48
N VAL A 21 10.03 -3.19 -4.49
CA VAL A 21 9.23 -4.29 -5.05
C VAL A 21 8.71 -5.17 -3.92
N VAL A 22 7.41 -5.39 -3.89
CA VAL A 22 6.73 -6.23 -2.90
C VAL A 22 6.32 -7.55 -3.55
N ASP A 23 6.59 -8.67 -2.87
CA ASP A 23 6.16 -10.02 -3.24
C ASP A 23 6.49 -10.42 -4.69
N ALA A 24 7.72 -10.13 -5.15
CA ALA A 24 8.18 -10.48 -6.49
C ALA A 24 8.10 -11.98 -6.80
N ALA A 25 8.11 -12.84 -5.77
CA ALA A 25 7.95 -14.28 -5.92
C ALA A 25 6.50 -14.73 -6.15
N ALA A 26 5.53 -13.89 -5.81
CA ALA A 26 4.12 -14.13 -6.03
C ALA A 26 3.60 -13.53 -7.35
N ALA A 27 4.50 -12.96 -8.17
CA ALA A 27 4.16 -12.33 -9.43
C ALA A 27 3.33 -13.30 -10.32
N PRO A 28 2.19 -12.87 -10.88
CA PRO A 28 1.37 -13.73 -11.71
C PRO A 28 2.08 -14.24 -12.96
N ALA A 29 1.56 -15.34 -13.51
CA ALA A 29 2.02 -15.87 -14.78
C ALA A 29 1.90 -14.80 -15.88
N GLY A 30 2.98 -14.60 -16.64
CA GLY A 30 3.06 -13.58 -17.69
C GLY A 30 3.79 -12.29 -17.26
N VAL A 31 4.06 -12.10 -15.97
CA VAL A 31 4.94 -11.04 -15.48
C VAL A 31 6.39 -11.54 -15.48
N ASP A 32 7.27 -10.89 -16.23
CA ASP A 32 8.69 -11.20 -16.19
C ASP A 32 9.30 -10.68 -14.87
N ARG A 33 9.84 -11.60 -14.07
CA ARG A 33 10.40 -11.26 -12.75
C ARG A 33 11.69 -10.45 -12.86
N GLY A 34 12.49 -10.67 -13.91
CA GLY A 34 13.70 -9.89 -14.17
C GLY A 34 13.36 -8.43 -14.48
N GLU A 35 12.33 -8.20 -15.29
CA GLU A 35 11.82 -6.85 -15.57
C GLU A 35 11.21 -6.20 -14.32
N LEU A 36 10.43 -6.95 -13.54
CA LEU A 36 9.83 -6.47 -12.29
C LEU A 36 10.90 -5.98 -11.29
N LEU A 37 12.00 -6.73 -11.16
CA LEU A 37 13.11 -6.44 -10.25
C LEU A 37 14.12 -5.43 -10.82
N ALA A 38 14.01 -5.07 -12.10
CA ALA A 38 14.95 -4.17 -12.73
C ALA A 38 14.94 -2.78 -12.06
N GLY A 39 16.11 -2.39 -11.56
CA GLY A 39 16.30 -1.13 -10.84
C GLY A 39 15.62 -1.06 -9.47
N ALA A 40 15.22 -2.20 -8.89
CA ALA A 40 14.72 -2.21 -7.51
C ALA A 40 15.85 -1.91 -6.52
N ASP A 41 15.65 -0.91 -5.68
CA ASP A 41 16.55 -0.58 -4.57
C ASP A 41 16.27 -1.49 -3.36
N GLN A 42 14.99 -1.83 -3.14
CA GLN A 42 14.53 -2.73 -2.08
C GLN A 42 13.58 -3.78 -2.63
N VAL A 43 13.71 -5.01 -2.14
CA VAL A 43 12.79 -6.11 -2.43
C VAL A 43 12.32 -6.69 -1.11
N VAL A 44 11.01 -6.69 -0.89
CA VAL A 44 10.42 -7.14 0.36
C VAL A 44 9.33 -8.16 0.12
N THR A 45 9.15 -9.05 1.08
CA THR A 45 8.03 -9.99 1.09
C THR A 45 7.11 -9.59 2.22
N LEU A 46 5.80 -9.54 1.95
CA LEU A 46 4.79 -9.27 2.95
C LEU A 46 4.89 -10.31 4.09
N GLY A 47 4.88 -9.84 5.33
CA GLY A 47 5.06 -10.70 6.52
C GLY A 47 6.50 -11.18 6.76
N GLN A 48 7.50 -10.74 5.98
CA GLN A 48 8.92 -11.08 6.19
C GLN A 48 9.80 -9.84 6.44
N VAL A 49 9.22 -8.80 7.04
CA VAL A 49 9.92 -7.57 7.43
C VAL A 49 9.76 -7.32 8.94
N PRO A 50 10.68 -6.58 9.59
CA PRO A 50 10.56 -6.29 11.02
C PRO A 50 9.24 -5.60 11.36
N GLU A 51 8.52 -6.14 12.33
CA GLU A 51 7.24 -5.60 12.76
C GLU A 51 7.38 -4.45 13.76
N ILE A 52 6.48 -3.48 13.66
CA ILE A 52 6.31 -2.41 14.63
C ILE A 52 4.85 -2.33 15.08
N ASN A 53 4.59 -1.62 16.18
CA ASN A 53 3.23 -1.24 16.53
C ASN A 53 2.83 0.05 15.78
N PRO A 54 1.91 -0.01 14.79
CA PRO A 54 1.51 1.15 14.01
C PRO A 54 0.83 2.25 14.84
N ALA A 55 0.20 1.93 15.97
CA ALA A 55 -0.45 2.93 16.82
C ALA A 55 0.53 3.96 17.40
N PHE A 56 1.81 3.60 17.54
CA PHE A 56 2.86 4.45 18.10
C PHE A 56 3.84 5.01 17.06
N TRP A 57 3.72 4.59 15.81
CA TRP A 57 4.56 5.10 14.74
C TRP A 57 4.22 6.56 14.41
N ARG A 58 5.22 7.31 13.94
CA ARG A 58 5.06 8.70 13.54
C ARG A 58 5.77 8.92 12.21
N ASN A 59 5.08 9.57 11.28
CA ASN A 59 5.68 9.93 10.01
C ASN A 59 6.84 10.91 10.20
N ARG A 60 7.89 10.76 9.40
CA ARG A 60 9.02 11.67 9.40
C ARG A 60 8.70 12.92 8.57
N PRO A 61 8.90 14.13 9.12
CA PRO A 61 8.71 15.35 8.36
C PRO A 61 9.73 15.43 7.21
N ALA A 62 9.42 16.22 6.19
CA ALA A 62 10.34 16.51 5.10
C ALA A 62 11.67 17.04 5.65
N ALA A 63 12.78 16.43 5.22
CA ALA A 63 14.12 16.92 5.52
C ALA A 63 14.37 18.25 4.78
N ARG A 64 15.27 19.10 5.30
CA ARG A 64 15.66 20.31 4.56
C ARG A 64 16.54 19.89 3.39
N GLY A 65 16.55 20.65 2.30
CA GLY A 65 17.33 20.30 1.10
C GLY A 65 18.87 20.27 1.29
N ILE A 66 19.36 20.63 2.47
CA ILE A 66 20.78 20.53 2.87
C ILE A 66 21.07 19.30 3.74
N ASP A 67 20.03 18.62 4.20
CA ASP A 67 20.13 17.45 5.05
C ASP A 67 20.29 16.20 4.16
N ASP A 68 20.99 15.19 4.68
CA ASP A 68 21.02 13.88 4.02
C ASP A 68 19.62 13.28 3.93
N VAL A 69 19.32 12.66 2.79
CA VAL A 69 18.03 11.98 2.60
C VAL A 69 18.01 10.75 3.51
N PRO A 70 17.07 10.69 4.46
CA PRO A 70 16.94 9.51 5.31
C PRO A 70 16.51 8.28 4.48
N PRO A 71 16.90 7.07 4.89
CA PRO A 71 16.42 5.84 4.24
C PRO A 71 14.91 5.66 4.46
N LEU A 72 14.28 4.92 3.55
CA LEU A 72 12.90 4.49 3.69
C LEU A 72 12.65 3.74 5.01
N ASP A 73 11.51 4.02 5.64
CA ASP A 73 10.96 3.17 6.68
C ASP A 73 10.15 2.06 6.01
N ILE A 74 10.55 0.80 6.21
CA ILE A 74 9.80 -0.37 5.72
C ILE A 74 9.56 -1.32 6.89
N HIS A 75 8.30 -1.47 7.28
CA HIS A 75 7.92 -2.22 8.48
C HIS A 75 6.69 -3.08 8.25
N GLY A 76 6.70 -4.27 8.88
CA GLY A 76 5.47 -5.02 9.08
C GLY A 76 4.60 -4.30 10.10
N ILE A 77 3.31 -4.20 9.83
CA ILE A 77 2.33 -3.63 10.79
C ILE A 77 1.22 -4.64 11.12
N GLY A 78 1.43 -5.90 10.74
CA GLY A 78 0.55 -7.04 10.98
C GLY A 78 0.92 -8.20 10.04
N PRO A 79 0.27 -9.37 10.18
CA PRO A 79 0.64 -10.59 9.46
C PRO A 79 0.61 -10.48 7.93
N ALA A 80 -0.27 -9.63 7.41
CA ALA A 80 -0.44 -9.36 5.99
C ALA A 80 -0.46 -7.85 5.70
N ALA A 81 0.32 -7.07 6.45
CA ALA A 81 0.30 -5.61 6.33
C ALA A 81 1.71 -5.01 6.35
N LEU A 82 1.98 -4.11 5.40
CA LEU A 82 3.26 -3.43 5.22
C LEU A 82 3.07 -1.91 5.30
N LEU A 83 3.95 -1.22 6.01
CA LEU A 83 4.11 0.22 5.98
C LEU A 83 5.41 0.56 5.24
N ILE A 84 5.33 1.44 4.24
CA ILE A 84 6.48 2.04 3.54
C ILE A 84 6.35 3.55 3.66
N ALA A 85 7.37 4.23 4.17
CA ALA A 85 7.35 5.69 4.28
C ALA A 85 8.68 6.32 3.88
N ALA A 86 8.59 7.43 3.15
CA ALA A 86 9.70 8.33 2.87
C ALA A 86 9.45 9.68 3.54
N ALA A 87 10.53 10.37 3.91
CA ALA A 87 10.41 11.70 4.51
C ALA A 87 9.75 12.69 3.54
N GLY A 88 8.69 13.35 4.01
CA GLY A 88 7.96 14.33 3.20
C GLY A 88 6.97 13.75 2.18
N GLU A 89 6.84 12.43 2.09
CA GLU A 89 5.77 11.78 1.32
C GLU A 89 4.67 11.22 2.24
N PRO A 90 3.43 11.10 1.72
CA PRO A 90 2.40 10.28 2.35
C PRO A 90 2.92 8.86 2.66
N PRO A 91 2.68 8.28 3.84
CA PRO A 91 3.01 6.89 4.09
C PRO A 91 2.13 5.98 3.23
N LEU A 92 2.74 4.97 2.63
CA LEU A 92 2.05 3.90 1.91
C LEU A 92 1.81 2.72 2.83
N VAL A 93 0.58 2.22 2.85
CA VAL A 93 0.23 0.97 3.50
C VAL A 93 -0.25 -0.02 2.45
N ILE A 94 0.23 -1.25 2.52
CA ILE A 94 -0.30 -2.36 1.71
C ILE A 94 -0.97 -3.33 2.67
N LEU A 95 -2.26 -3.57 2.47
CA LEU A 95 -3.04 -4.53 3.23
C LEU A 95 -3.37 -5.72 2.33
N GLY A 96 -2.88 -6.89 2.71
CA GLY A 96 -3.39 -8.19 2.26
C GLY A 96 -4.67 -8.56 3.01
N SER A 97 -5.15 -9.78 2.76
CA SER A 97 -6.33 -10.31 3.45
C SER A 97 -6.14 -10.37 4.96
N GLY A 98 -7.16 -9.99 5.71
CA GLY A 98 -7.20 -10.12 7.17
C GLY A 98 -7.65 -8.84 7.86
N GLN A 99 -7.57 -8.85 9.19
CA GLN A 99 -8.02 -7.71 9.97
C GLN A 99 -7.05 -6.53 9.83
N PRO A 100 -7.54 -5.30 9.56
CA PRO A 100 -6.69 -4.12 9.52
C PRO A 100 -6.02 -3.90 10.88
N PRO A 101 -4.77 -3.42 10.89
CA PRO A 101 -4.08 -3.17 12.14
C PRO A 101 -4.64 -1.95 12.86
N GLN A 102 -4.26 -1.77 14.12
CA GLN A 102 -4.65 -0.58 14.88
C GLN A 102 -3.81 0.63 14.44
N PHE A 103 -4.36 1.45 13.54
CA PHE A 103 -3.70 2.65 13.02
C PHE A 103 -3.50 3.73 14.09
N GLY A 104 -2.43 4.52 13.92
CA GLY A 104 -2.26 5.80 14.61
C GLY A 104 -2.79 6.96 13.75
N ARG A 105 -2.77 8.19 14.30
CA ARG A 105 -3.23 9.41 13.60
C ARG A 105 -2.50 9.71 12.28
N TRP A 106 -1.34 9.10 12.05
CA TRP A 106 -0.62 9.24 10.80
C TRP A 106 -1.37 8.65 9.60
N ALA A 107 -2.32 7.73 9.85
CA ALA A 107 -3.10 7.09 8.81
C ALA A 107 -4.01 8.07 8.05
N ASP A 108 -4.32 9.23 8.64
CA ASP A 108 -5.14 10.25 7.99
C ASP A 108 -4.50 10.75 6.68
N GLU A 109 -3.17 10.77 6.62
CA GLU A 109 -2.40 11.17 5.44
C GLU A 109 -1.98 9.97 4.57
N ALA A 110 -2.34 8.74 4.94
CA ALA A 110 -1.84 7.55 4.27
C ALA A 110 -2.51 7.30 2.92
N VAL A 111 -1.73 6.71 2.02
CA VAL A 111 -2.23 5.98 0.86
C VAL A 111 -2.32 4.52 1.26
N ILE A 112 -3.51 3.92 1.18
CA ILE A 112 -3.70 2.51 1.54
C ILE A 112 -4.07 1.71 0.28
N VAL A 113 -3.22 0.75 -0.07
CA VAL A 113 -3.49 -0.24 -1.12
C VAL A 113 -4.15 -1.45 -0.49
N LEU A 114 -5.35 -1.77 -0.95
CA LEU A 114 -6.07 -2.97 -0.53
C LEU A 114 -5.89 -4.06 -1.59
N THR A 115 -5.27 -5.15 -1.18
CA THR A 115 -5.05 -6.36 -1.97
C THR A 115 -5.86 -7.48 -1.33
N ALA A 116 -6.78 -8.12 -2.05
CA ALA A 116 -7.59 -9.18 -1.43
C ALA A 116 -8.10 -10.24 -2.41
N ALA A 117 -8.38 -11.40 -1.82
CA ALA A 117 -9.11 -12.51 -2.42
C ALA A 117 -10.60 -12.45 -2.03
N ARG A 118 -11.39 -11.88 -2.96
CA ARG A 118 -12.85 -11.87 -3.21
C ARG A 118 -13.96 -12.09 -2.16
N ASP A 119 -13.78 -12.73 -1.00
CA ASP A 119 -14.95 -13.10 -0.16
C ASP A 119 -15.20 -12.14 1.02
N SER A 120 -14.14 -11.65 1.67
CA SER A 120 -14.23 -10.74 2.83
C SER A 120 -13.82 -9.29 2.51
N PHE A 121 -13.42 -9.01 1.28
CA PHE A 121 -12.79 -7.73 0.89
C PHE A 121 -13.60 -6.51 1.29
N ILE A 122 -14.90 -6.49 0.97
CA ILE A 122 -15.73 -5.32 1.26
C ILE A 122 -15.85 -5.11 2.77
N ALA A 123 -16.11 -6.17 3.53
CA ALA A 123 -16.24 -6.08 4.97
C ALA A 123 -14.93 -5.59 5.61
N GLU A 124 -13.78 -6.09 5.15
CA GLU A 124 -12.46 -5.66 5.62
C GLU A 124 -12.18 -4.18 5.28
N ALA A 125 -12.53 -3.77 4.06
CA ALA A 125 -12.37 -2.40 3.59
C ALA A 125 -13.30 -1.42 4.33
N THR A 126 -14.56 -1.79 4.58
CA THR A 126 -15.47 -0.98 5.39
C THR A 126 -14.96 -0.84 6.82
N VAL A 127 -14.55 -1.94 7.47
CA VAL A 127 -13.97 -1.90 8.82
C VAL A 127 -12.72 -1.01 8.86
N LEU A 128 -11.87 -1.07 7.83
CA LEU A 128 -10.72 -0.18 7.71
C LEU A 128 -11.13 1.29 7.71
N LEU A 129 -12.13 1.66 6.90
CA LEU A 129 -12.61 3.04 6.79
C LEU A 129 -13.30 3.53 8.08
N ASP A 130 -13.84 2.62 8.90
CA ASP A 130 -14.35 2.96 10.23
C ASP A 130 -13.23 3.28 11.24
N VAL A 131 -12.06 2.67 11.10
CA VAL A 131 -10.95 2.80 12.07
C VAL A 131 -9.81 3.71 11.61
N ALA A 132 -9.78 4.08 10.32
CA ALA A 132 -8.78 4.95 9.72
C ALA A 132 -9.42 5.87 8.69
N ARG A 133 -8.85 7.06 8.48
CA ARG A 133 -9.35 8.06 7.52
C ARG A 133 -8.31 8.37 6.44
N PRO A 134 -7.90 7.38 5.64
CA PRO A 134 -6.80 7.57 4.70
C PRO A 134 -7.11 8.69 3.70
N ARG A 135 -6.07 9.38 3.26
CA ARG A 135 -6.17 10.34 2.16
C ARG A 135 -6.63 9.66 0.87
N LEU A 136 -6.18 8.43 0.62
CA LEU A 136 -6.46 7.68 -0.60
C LEU A 136 -6.52 6.18 -0.32
N VAL A 137 -7.52 5.52 -0.87
CA VAL A 137 -7.59 4.06 -1.00
C VAL A 137 -7.38 3.66 -2.45
N ALA A 138 -6.43 2.76 -2.68
CA ALA A 138 -6.14 2.17 -3.99
C ALA A 138 -6.56 0.70 -3.99
N LEU A 139 -7.48 0.34 -4.89
CA LEU A 139 -8.02 -1.02 -5.00
C LEU A 139 -7.15 -1.83 -5.97
N ALA A 140 -6.43 -2.80 -5.44
CA ALA A 140 -5.63 -3.79 -6.18
C ALA A 140 -6.38 -5.13 -6.19
N VAL A 141 -7.52 -5.13 -6.86
CA VAL A 141 -8.42 -6.28 -7.00
C VAL A 141 -8.72 -6.54 -8.46
N ASP A 142 -9.16 -7.74 -8.77
CA ASP A 142 -9.59 -8.06 -10.13
C ASP A 142 -10.88 -7.32 -10.55
N GLU A 143 -11.14 -7.33 -11.85
CA GLU A 143 -12.26 -6.63 -12.49
C GLU A 143 -13.64 -7.02 -11.92
N GLN A 144 -13.85 -8.29 -11.55
CA GLN A 144 -15.17 -8.75 -11.08
C GLN A 144 -15.46 -8.24 -9.66
N THR A 145 -14.42 -8.05 -8.84
CA THR A 145 -14.55 -7.46 -7.50
C THR A 145 -14.59 -5.93 -7.55
N LEU A 146 -13.96 -5.31 -8.55
CA LEU A 146 -13.79 -3.86 -8.61
C LEU A 146 -15.13 -3.10 -8.64
N ASP A 147 -16.04 -3.45 -9.53
CA ASP A 147 -17.32 -2.74 -9.68
C ASP A 147 -18.16 -2.80 -8.39
N VAL A 148 -18.20 -3.97 -7.76
CA VAL A 148 -18.89 -4.19 -6.48
C VAL A 148 -18.23 -3.36 -5.38
N ALA A 149 -16.89 -3.33 -5.36
CA ALA A 149 -16.14 -2.56 -4.37
C ALA A 149 -16.35 -1.06 -4.47
N ILE A 150 -16.29 -0.51 -5.68
CA ILE A 150 -16.54 0.92 -5.88
C ILE A 150 -17.95 1.27 -5.41
N ALA A 151 -18.95 0.47 -5.79
CA ALA A 151 -20.34 0.72 -5.39
C ALA A 151 -20.51 0.73 -3.87
N GLN A 152 -19.94 -0.24 -3.14
CA GLN A 152 -20.14 -0.37 -1.69
C GLN A 152 -19.26 0.55 -0.84
N LEU A 153 -18.02 0.82 -1.27
CA LEU A 153 -17.09 1.65 -0.50
C LEU A 153 -17.33 3.14 -0.69
N SER A 154 -17.92 3.56 -1.82
CA SER A 154 -18.12 4.99 -2.13
C SER A 154 -18.87 5.77 -1.04
N GLU A 155 -19.81 5.13 -0.35
CA GLU A 155 -20.59 5.74 0.75
C GLU A 155 -19.81 5.86 2.07
N HIS A 156 -18.67 5.16 2.20
CA HIS A 156 -17.89 5.05 3.43
C HIS A 156 -16.56 5.82 3.37
N LEU A 157 -16.27 6.53 2.28
CA LEU A 157 -14.95 7.15 2.06
C LEU A 157 -14.66 8.32 3.01
N ASP A 158 -15.68 9.02 3.53
CA ASP A 158 -15.51 10.11 4.51
C ASP A 158 -14.43 11.17 4.13
N GLY A 159 -14.28 11.43 2.82
CA GLY A 159 -13.30 12.37 2.26
C GLY A 159 -12.03 11.72 1.70
N ALA A 160 -11.84 10.42 1.88
CA ALA A 160 -10.80 9.64 1.21
C ALA A 160 -11.02 9.61 -0.30
N GLY A 161 -9.95 9.75 -1.07
CA GLY A 161 -9.97 9.39 -2.49
C GLY A 161 -10.11 7.88 -2.67
N LEU A 162 -10.66 7.47 -3.81
CA LEU A 162 -10.72 6.06 -4.23
C LEU A 162 -10.19 5.94 -5.66
N VAL A 163 -9.26 5.02 -5.88
CA VAL A 163 -8.71 4.73 -7.22
C VAL A 163 -8.60 3.22 -7.44
N SER A 164 -8.81 2.77 -8.67
CA SER A 164 -8.51 1.40 -9.07
C SER A 164 -7.08 1.28 -9.60
N LEU A 165 -6.40 0.18 -9.30
CA LEU A 165 -5.13 -0.17 -9.92
C LEU A 165 -5.38 -1.20 -11.01
N GLU A 166 -4.93 -0.88 -12.22
CA GLU A 166 -4.96 -1.78 -13.38
C GLU A 166 -3.63 -2.56 -13.43
N PRO A 167 -3.65 -3.89 -13.63
CA PRO A 167 -2.43 -4.69 -13.70
C PRO A 167 -1.44 -4.17 -14.76
N GLY A 168 -0.21 -3.90 -14.33
CA GLY A 168 0.88 -3.38 -15.18
C GLY A 168 0.80 -1.89 -15.51
N LEU A 169 -0.29 -1.20 -15.15
CA LEU A 169 -0.40 0.24 -15.35
C LEU A 169 0.13 0.99 -14.12
N ALA A 170 0.92 2.01 -14.37
CA ALA A 170 1.47 2.83 -13.30
C ALA A 170 0.58 4.06 -13.04
N VAL A 171 0.25 4.29 -11.77
CA VAL A 171 -0.58 5.38 -11.29
C VAL A 171 0.23 6.28 -10.36
N GLU A 172 0.10 7.59 -10.54
CA GLU A 172 0.72 8.60 -9.66
C GLU A 172 -0.30 9.08 -8.63
N VAL A 173 0.13 9.20 -7.37
CA VAL A 173 -0.72 9.50 -6.20
C VAL A 173 -0.07 10.52 -5.25
#